data_AF-A0A357D0P0-F1
#
_entry.id   AF-A0A357D0P0-F1
#
_cell.length_a   1.000
_cell.length_b   1.000
_cell.length_c   1.000
_cell.angle_alpha   90.00
_cell.angle_beta   90.00
_cell.angle_gamma   90.00
#
_symmetry.space_group_name_H-M   'P 1'
#
loop_
_entity.id
_entity.type
_entity.pdbx_description
1 polymer ?
#
loop_
_entity_poly.entity_id
_entity_poly.type
_entity_poly.pdbx_seq_one_letter_code
_entity_poly.pdbx_strand_id
1 'polypeptide(L)' 'MHVTDIKIRRSFTEGNLLAVFTIVLDEELALHDIKLIKGREKFIIAM' A
#
# COMPACT_ATOMS: atom_id res chain seq x y z
N MET A 1 -11.65 -12.94 3.22
CA MET A 1 -10.99 -11.74 3.77
C MET A 1 -11.09 -10.61 2.78
N HIS A 2 -11.54 -9.45 3.23
CA HIS A 2 -11.74 -8.24 2.43
C HIS A 2 -10.96 -7.07 3.01
N VAL A 3 -10.44 -6.18 2.15
CA VAL A 3 -9.87 -4.92 2.62
C VAL A 3 -11.02 -4.00 3.03
N THR A 4 -11.07 -3.62 4.30
CA THR A 4 -12.10 -2.75 4.87
C THR A 4 -11.62 -1.33 5.13
N ASP A 5 -10.30 -1.13 5.25
CA ASP A 5 -9.70 0.20 5.37
C ASP A 5 -8.29 0.26 4.77
N ILE A 6 -7.87 1.45 4.34
CA ILE A 6 -6.54 1.75 3.82
C ILE A 6 -6.04 3.06 4.44
N LYS A 7 -4.91 2.99 5.15
CA LYS A 7 -4.26 4.16 5.75
C LYS A 7 -2.91 4.44 5.09
N ILE A 8 -2.83 5.54 4.35
CA ILE A 8 -1.58 6.00 3.73
C ILE A 8 -0.72 6.64 4.82
N ARG A 9 0.48 6.10 5.03
CA ARG A 9 1.47 6.65 5.99
C ARG A 9 2.31 7.74 5.35
N ARG A 10 2.70 7.54 4.09
CA ARG A 10 3.47 8.53 3.31
C ARG A 10 3.25 8.30 1.82
N SER A 11 3.13 9.38 1.08
CA SER A 11 3.15 9.41 -0.38
C SER A 11 4.42 10.09 -0.88
N PHE A 12 4.85 9.73 -2.08
CA PHE A 12 6.02 10.29 -2.75
C PHE A 12 5.63 10.70 -4.16
N THR A 13 6.19 11.82 -4.64
CA THR A 13 5.95 12.36 -5.98
C THR A 13 7.05 11.98 -6.97
N GLU A 14 8.19 11.51 -6.48
CA GLU A 14 9.38 11.20 -7.27
C GLU A 14 9.84 9.76 -7.07
N GLY A 15 10.42 9.17 -8.11
CA GLY A 15 10.91 7.80 -8.11
C GLY A 15 9.82 6.74 -8.30
N ASN A 16 10.20 5.49 -8.06
CA ASN A 16 9.33 4.33 -8.30
C ASN A 16 8.47 3.97 -7.07
N LEU A 17 8.88 4.33 -5.85
CA LEU A 17 8.04 4.13 -4.66
C LEU A 17 7.06 5.28 -4.58
N LEU A 18 5.76 4.99 -4.63
CA LEU A 18 4.72 6.02 -4.66
C LEU A 18 4.02 6.20 -3.31
N ALA A 19 3.88 5.12 -2.54
CA ALA A 19 3.30 5.20 -1.20
C ALA A 19 3.76 4.06 -0.31
N VAL A 20 3.73 4.32 0.99
CA VAL A 20 3.72 3.29 2.03
C VAL A 20 2.42 3.42 2.81
N PHE A 21 1.70 2.32 2.95
CA PHE A 21 0.37 2.28 3.54
C PHE A 21 0.15 1.02 4.39
N THR A 22 -0.93 1.03 5.14
CA THR A 22 -1.47 -0.09 5.90
C THR A 22 -2.83 -0.45 5.32
N ILE A 23 -3.16 -1.73 5.25
CA ILE A 23 -4.53 -2.19 4.99
C ILE A 23 -5.10 -2.83 6.24
N VAL A 24 -6.41 -2.72 6.43
CA VAL A 24 -7.15 -3.47 7.44
C VAL A 24 -8.01 -4.50 6.71
N LEU A 25 -7.94 -5.75 7.16
CA LEU A 25 -8.72 -6.86 6.63
C LEU A 25 -9.86 -7.19 7.59
N ASP A 26 -11.08 -7.26 7.05
CA ASP A 26 -12.33 -7.59 7.76
C ASP A 26 -12.53 -6.80 9.07
N GLU A 27 -12.02 -5.57 9.16
CA GLU A 27 -12.03 -4.69 10.36
C GLU A 27 -11.24 -5.22 11.56
N GLU A 28 -10.55 -6.35 11.43
CA GLU A 28 -9.94 -7.08 12.55
C GLU A 28 -8.41 -7.14 12.48
N LEU A 29 -7.82 -7.17 11.27
CA LEU A 29 -6.38 -7.40 11.10
C LEU A 29 -5.70 -6.30 10.27
N ALA A 30 -4.78 -5.57 10.88
CA ALA A 30 -3.96 -4.58 10.19
C ALA A 30 -2.65 -5.18 9.66
N LEU A 31 -2.34 -4.94 8.38
CA LEU A 31 -1.06 -5.28 7.75
C LEU A 31 -0.31 -4.00 7.40
N HIS A 32 0.89 -3.85 7.95
CA HIS A 32 1.71 -2.64 7.86
C HIS A 32 2.81 -2.72 6.79
N ASP A 33 3.42 -1.57 6.49
CA ASP A 33 4.58 -1.43 5.60
C ASP A 33 4.38 -1.91 4.15
N ILE A 34 3.13 -1.94 3.68
CA ILE A 34 2.79 -2.23 2.30
C ILE A 34 3.20 -1.05 1.41
N LYS A 35 3.84 -1.35 0.28
CA LYS A 35 4.39 -0.37 -0.67
C LYS A 35 3.63 -0.40 -1.97
N LEU A 36 3.26 0.78 -2.47
CA LEU A 36 2.83 0.97 -3.86
C LEU A 36 4.05 1.37 -4.69
N ILE A 37 4.41 0.54 -5.66
CA ILE A 37 5.59 0.72 -6.51
C ILE A 37 5.16 0.83 -7.96
N LYS A 38 5.64 1.85 -8.67
CA LYS A 38 5.51 1.99 -10.11
C LYS A 38 6.54 1.13 -10.82
N GLY A 39 6.10 0.02 -11.41
CA GLY A 39 6.90 -0.76 -12.35
C GLY A 39 6.87 -0.13 -13.76
N ARG A 40 7.57 -0.76 -14.71
CA ARG A 40 7.64 -0.27 -16.10
C ARG A 40 6.28 -0.25 -16.80
N GLU A 41 5.46 -1.27 -16.59
CA GLU A 41 4.17 -1.45 -17.29
C GLU A 41 2.96 -1.42 -16.35
N LYS A 42 3.17 -1.64 -15.04
CA LYS A 42 2.10 -1.77 -14.06
C LYS A 42 2.53 -1.28 -12.68
N PHE A 43 1.54 -0.94 -11.86
CA PHE A 43 1.76 -0.77 -10.43
C PHE A 43 1.87 -2.13 -9.74
N ILE A 44 2.69 -2.18 -8.72
CA ILE A 44 2.98 -3.36 -7.91
C ILE A 44 2.68 -2.99 -6.46
N ILE A 45 1.97 -3.86 -5.76
CA ILE A 45 1.83 -3.81 -4.30
C ILE A 45 2.80 -4.84 -3.72
N ALA A 46 3.70 -4.41 -2.85
CA ALA A 46 4.70 -5.26 -2.22
C ALA A 46 4.67 -5.12 -0.70
N MET A 47 4.85 -6.23 0.01
CA MET A 47 5.05 -6.29 1.46
C MET A 47 6.41 -6.93 1.73
#